data_AF-W7X0D6-F1
#
_entry.id   AF-W7X0D6-F1
#
_cell.length_a   1.000
_cell.length_b   1.000
_cell.length_c   1.000
_cell.angle_alpha   90.00
_cell.angle_beta   90.00
_cell.angle_gamma   90.00
#
_symmetry.space_group_name_H-M   'P 1'
#
loop_
_entity.id
_entity.type
_entity.pdbx_description
1 polymer ?
#
loop_
_entity_poly.entity_id
_entity_poly.type
_entity_poly.pdbx_seq_one_letter_code
_entity_poly.pdbx_strand_id
1 'polypeptide(L)'
;MNTTENTDVPDYWVDALGAITVTEAGLAVDRTYREAERAFDTLQHCWAGACLAGLFVRHPWLQSLRATLSASAEYDDQGGTYRSISNAVTQVVPLAGATLPEAVIDEGAFDELGAIAVIEADLDECDLDLYSSIHTAPDDYADLVLDLSRTAIEPLMNGAAISGAEAYRAWFPEQPASPAVA
;
A
#
# COMPACT_ATOMS: atom_id res chain seq x y z
N MET A 1 39.61 -24.32 -31.88
CA MET A 1 38.22 -24.76 -31.69
C MET A 1 37.45 -23.52 -31.25
N ASN A 2 36.70 -22.90 -32.16
CA ASN A 2 35.75 -21.85 -31.80
C ASN A 2 34.44 -22.55 -31.44
N THR A 3 34.18 -22.74 -30.16
CA THR A 3 32.83 -22.91 -29.66
C THR A 3 32.20 -21.53 -29.67
N THR A 4 31.46 -21.21 -30.73
CA THR A 4 30.48 -20.13 -30.70
C THR A 4 29.46 -20.53 -29.63
N GLU A 5 29.67 -20.06 -28.41
CA GLU A 5 28.72 -20.24 -27.32
C GLU A 5 27.37 -19.65 -27.76
N ASN A 6 26.33 -20.44 -27.57
CA ASN A 6 24.98 -20.06 -27.91
C ASN A 6 24.53 -18.96 -26.93
N THR A 7 24.82 -17.71 -27.26
CA THR A 7 24.50 -16.50 -26.45
C THR A 7 23.00 -16.23 -26.32
N ASP A 8 22.16 -17.08 -26.91
CA ASP A 8 20.69 -16.95 -26.93
C ASP A 8 19.99 -17.49 -25.66
N VAL A 9 20.72 -18.16 -24.76
CA VAL A 9 20.15 -18.69 -23.51
C VAL A 9 20.50 -17.76 -22.33
N PRO A 10 19.53 -17.35 -21.51
CA PRO A 10 19.79 -16.62 -20.26
C PRO A 10 20.70 -17.44 -19.33
N ASP A 11 21.89 -16.92 -19.05
CA ASP A 11 22.91 -17.61 -18.25
C ASP A 11 23.89 -16.64 -17.56
N TYR A 12 24.58 -17.13 -16.54
CA TYR A 12 25.71 -16.51 -15.85
C TYR A 12 26.98 -17.32 -16.07
N TRP A 13 28.05 -16.67 -16.49
CA TRP A 13 29.35 -17.30 -16.70
C TRP A 13 30.39 -16.79 -15.72
N VAL A 14 31.33 -17.66 -15.38
CA VAL A 14 32.46 -17.34 -14.51
C VAL A 14 33.74 -17.53 -15.32
N ASP A 15 34.56 -16.49 -15.42
CA ASP A 15 35.83 -16.57 -16.14
C ASP A 15 36.95 -17.21 -15.29
N ALA A 16 38.12 -17.41 -15.90
CA ALA A 16 39.27 -18.03 -15.24
C ALA A 16 39.86 -17.20 -14.08
N LEU A 17 39.49 -15.92 -13.96
CA LEU A 17 39.86 -15.04 -12.84
C LEU A 17 38.76 -14.99 -11.76
N GLY A 18 37.64 -15.68 -11.97
CA GLY A 18 36.51 -15.71 -11.06
C GLY A 18 35.51 -14.56 -11.26
N ALA A 19 35.64 -13.75 -12.31
CA ALA A 19 34.66 -12.70 -12.60
C ALA A 19 33.37 -13.31 -13.16
N ILE A 20 32.25 -12.91 -12.56
CA ILE A 20 30.90 -13.31 -12.98
C ILE A 20 30.41 -12.31 -14.03
N THR A 21 29.96 -12.81 -15.17
CA THR A 21 29.32 -12.02 -16.23
C THR A 21 27.96 -12.62 -16.57
N VAL A 22 27.05 -11.78 -17.03
CA VAL A 22 25.71 -12.19 -17.46
C VAL A 22 25.62 -12.06 -18.98
N THR A 23 25.01 -13.05 -19.60
CA THR A 23 24.74 -13.04 -21.04
C THR A 23 23.78 -11.91 -21.44
N GLU A 24 23.78 -11.51 -22.71
CA GLU A 24 22.83 -10.52 -23.25
C GLU A 24 21.37 -10.99 -23.04
N ALA A 25 21.10 -12.28 -23.26
CA ALA A 25 19.81 -12.90 -22.99
C ALA A 25 19.44 -12.85 -21.49
N GLY A 26 20.43 -13.04 -20.59
CA GLY A 26 20.24 -12.86 -19.15
C GLY A 26 19.90 -11.42 -18.76
N LEU A 27 20.57 -10.43 -19.35
CA LEU A 27 20.25 -9.02 -19.14
C LEU A 27 18.85 -8.66 -19.65
N ALA A 28 18.37 -9.31 -20.73
CA ALA A 28 17.02 -9.11 -21.23
C ALA A 28 15.95 -9.65 -20.27
N VAL A 29 16.20 -10.81 -19.64
CA VAL A 29 15.34 -11.36 -18.59
C VAL A 29 15.30 -10.42 -17.38
N ASP A 30 16.46 -9.94 -16.91
CA ASP A 30 16.56 -9.00 -15.79
C ASP A 30 15.79 -7.69 -16.05
N ARG A 31 15.88 -7.12 -17.27
CA ARG A 31 15.08 -5.95 -17.64
C ARG A 31 13.58 -6.23 -17.59
N THR A 32 13.14 -7.36 -18.17
CA THR A 32 11.73 -7.76 -18.19
C THR A 32 11.20 -7.98 -16.78
N TYR A 33 12.00 -8.61 -15.91
CA TYR A 33 11.67 -8.83 -14.52
C TYR A 33 11.46 -7.51 -13.77
N ARG A 34 12.41 -6.57 -13.90
CA ARG A 34 12.28 -5.24 -13.26
C ARG A 34 11.10 -4.43 -13.79
N GLU A 35 10.77 -4.54 -15.07
CA GLU A 35 9.57 -3.91 -15.63
C GLU A 35 8.29 -4.51 -15.05
N ALA A 36 8.25 -5.84 -14.90
CA ALA A 36 7.13 -6.53 -14.26
C ALA A 36 7.00 -6.17 -12.78
N GLU A 37 8.10 -6.07 -12.03
CA GLU A 37 8.10 -5.61 -10.63
C GLU A 37 7.50 -4.20 -10.53
N ARG A 38 7.98 -3.23 -11.32
CA ARG A 38 7.43 -1.86 -11.31
C ARG A 38 5.95 -1.80 -11.66
N ALA A 39 5.52 -2.62 -12.62
CA ALA A 39 4.11 -2.72 -13.00
C ALA A 39 3.27 -3.32 -11.85
N PHE A 40 3.82 -4.30 -11.14
CA PHE A 40 3.19 -4.90 -9.97
C PHE A 40 3.11 -3.91 -8.80
N ASP A 41 4.18 -3.17 -8.50
CA ASP A 41 4.18 -2.12 -7.47
C ASP A 41 3.11 -1.07 -7.76
N THR A 42 2.99 -0.66 -9.04
CA THR A 42 1.94 0.25 -9.47
C THR A 42 0.55 -0.34 -9.24
N LEU A 43 0.36 -1.64 -9.50
CA LEU A 43 -0.90 -2.33 -9.25
C LEU A 43 -1.23 -2.40 -7.75
N GLN A 44 -0.23 -2.59 -6.88
CA GLN A 44 -0.40 -2.56 -5.42
C GLN A 44 -0.86 -1.19 -4.94
N HIS A 45 -0.25 -0.09 -5.42
CA HIS A 45 -0.74 1.27 -5.16
C HIS A 45 -2.20 1.46 -5.62
N CYS A 46 -2.53 0.96 -6.81
CA CYS A 46 -3.90 1.03 -7.32
C CYS A 46 -4.88 0.27 -6.42
N TRP A 47 -4.50 -0.92 -5.96
CA TRP A 47 -5.29 -1.72 -5.03
C TRP A 47 -5.48 -0.99 -3.70
N ALA A 48 -4.42 -0.42 -3.12
CA ALA A 48 -4.49 0.34 -1.86
C ALA A 48 -5.44 1.54 -1.99
N GLY A 49 -5.31 2.31 -3.07
CA GLY A 49 -6.23 3.42 -3.34
C GLY A 49 -7.69 2.98 -3.52
N ALA A 50 -7.92 1.84 -4.18
CA ALA A 50 -9.27 1.28 -4.32
C ALA A 50 -9.84 0.79 -2.99
N CYS A 51 -9.02 0.14 -2.17
CA CYS A 51 -9.40 -0.37 -0.84
C CYS A 51 -9.82 0.79 0.08
N LEU A 52 -8.98 1.82 0.18
CA LEU A 52 -9.27 3.03 0.98
C LEU A 52 -10.45 3.82 0.41
N ALA A 53 -10.60 3.96 -0.91
CA ALA A 53 -11.80 4.57 -1.49
C ALA A 53 -13.08 3.77 -1.17
N GLY A 54 -12.98 2.43 -1.19
CA GLY A 54 -14.05 1.53 -0.79
C GLY A 54 -14.53 1.78 0.64
N LEU A 55 -13.60 2.06 1.58
CA LEU A 55 -13.93 2.45 2.95
C LEU A 55 -14.82 3.70 2.99
N PHE A 56 -14.44 4.78 2.28
CA PHE A 56 -15.23 6.01 2.22
C PHE A 56 -16.58 5.84 1.50
N VAL A 57 -16.70 4.86 0.61
CA VAL A 57 -17.98 4.50 -0.03
C VAL A 57 -18.88 3.74 0.93
N ARG A 58 -18.34 2.77 1.70
CA ARG A 58 -19.09 2.01 2.71
C ARG A 58 -19.54 2.90 3.88
N HIS A 59 -18.72 3.89 4.23
CA HIS A 59 -18.98 4.84 5.31
C HIS A 59 -19.22 6.24 4.74
N PRO A 60 -20.38 6.53 4.12
CA PRO A 60 -20.66 7.83 3.51
C PRO A 60 -20.67 8.99 4.52
N TRP A 61 -20.83 8.68 5.80
CA TRP A 61 -20.74 9.61 6.91
C TRP A 61 -19.31 10.00 7.29
N LEU A 62 -18.29 9.29 6.82
CA LEU A 62 -16.90 9.53 7.19
C LEU A 62 -16.32 10.72 6.41
N GLN A 63 -15.92 11.80 7.09
CA GLN A 63 -15.22 12.93 6.48
C GLN A 63 -13.71 12.72 6.43
N SER A 64 -13.10 12.26 7.52
CA SER A 64 -11.67 11.99 7.56
C SER A 64 -11.35 11.00 8.67
N LEU A 65 -10.21 10.32 8.55
CA LEU A 65 -9.67 9.44 9.58
C LEU A 65 -8.15 9.61 9.69
N ARG A 66 -7.64 9.29 10.87
CA ARG A 66 -6.20 9.10 11.10
C ARG A 66 -5.95 7.71 11.67
N ALA A 67 -5.11 6.93 11.00
CA ALA A 67 -4.71 5.61 11.45
C ALA A 67 -3.19 5.46 11.39
N THR A 68 -2.66 4.56 12.23
CA THR A 68 -1.28 4.10 12.16
C THR A 68 -1.29 2.61 11.88
N LEU A 69 -0.55 2.17 10.87
CA LEU A 69 -0.24 0.76 10.66
C LEU A 69 1.17 0.50 11.20
N SER A 70 1.30 -0.45 12.12
CA SER A 70 2.56 -0.78 12.80
C SER A 70 2.97 -2.20 12.47
N ALA A 71 4.22 -2.37 12.08
CA ALA A 71 4.81 -3.69 11.87
C ALA A 71 5.46 -4.20 13.15
N SER A 72 5.26 -5.48 13.45
CA SER A 72 5.93 -6.17 14.55
C SER A 72 6.36 -7.57 14.13
N ALA A 73 7.38 -8.10 14.82
CA ALA A 73 7.78 -9.49 14.68
C ALA A 73 7.11 -10.28 15.81
N GLU A 74 6.26 -11.22 15.44
CA GLU A 74 5.58 -12.13 16.36
C GLU A 74 6.21 -13.51 16.30
N TYR A 75 6.10 -14.25 17.40
CA TYR A 75 6.62 -15.61 17.52
C TYR A 75 5.49 -16.61 17.30
N ASP A 76 5.73 -17.63 16.49
CA ASP A 76 4.85 -18.77 16.40
C ASP A 76 5.17 -19.81 17.49
N ASP A 77 4.22 -20.72 17.74
CA ASP A 77 4.36 -21.81 18.72
C ASP A 77 5.45 -22.83 18.35
N GLN A 78 6.02 -22.75 17.13
CA GLN A 78 7.09 -23.61 16.63
C GLN A 78 8.48 -22.96 16.76
N GLY A 79 8.57 -21.75 17.33
CA GLY A 79 9.81 -21.01 17.52
C GLY A 79 10.27 -20.25 16.26
N GLY A 80 9.42 -20.15 15.24
CA GLY A 80 9.58 -19.25 14.11
C GLY A 80 9.15 -17.82 14.46
N THR A 81 9.53 -16.89 13.59
CA THR A 81 9.06 -15.50 13.64
C THR A 81 8.34 -15.17 12.36
N TYR A 82 7.18 -14.55 12.46
CA TYR A 82 6.49 -13.98 11.31
C TYR A 82 6.25 -12.49 11.55
N ARG A 83 6.03 -11.79 10.44
CA ARG A 83 5.70 -10.38 10.47
C ARG A 83 4.20 -10.22 10.65
N SER A 84 3.82 -9.40 11.60
CA SER A 84 2.44 -9.01 11.89
C SER A 84 2.28 -7.52 11.67
N ILE A 85 1.17 -7.12 11.06
CA ILE A 85 0.77 -5.72 10.95
C ILE A 85 -0.46 -5.55 11.84
N SER A 86 -0.48 -4.48 12.61
CA SER A 86 -1.68 -4.02 13.30
C SER A 86 -2.04 -2.62 12.82
N ASN A 87 -3.31 -2.26 12.97
CA ASN A 87 -3.75 -0.89 12.79
C ASN A 87 -4.31 -0.32 14.09
N ALA A 88 -4.18 1.00 14.23
CA ALA A 88 -4.80 1.77 15.30
C ALA A 88 -5.38 3.05 14.71
N VAL A 89 -6.70 3.21 14.77
CA VAL A 89 -7.38 4.44 14.35
C VAL A 89 -7.45 5.38 15.55
N THR A 90 -6.85 6.55 15.40
CA THR A 90 -6.69 7.53 16.48
C THR A 90 -7.66 8.70 16.38
N GLN A 91 -8.29 8.87 15.22
CA GLN A 91 -9.22 9.96 14.99
C GLN A 91 -10.20 9.58 13.88
N VAL A 92 -11.49 9.89 14.10
CA VAL A 92 -12.53 9.78 13.09
C VAL A 92 -13.40 11.02 13.12
N VAL A 93 -13.57 11.67 11.97
CA VAL A 93 -14.39 12.88 11.85
C VAL A 93 -15.61 12.58 10.98
N PRO A 94 -16.83 12.84 11.46
CA PRO A 94 -18.03 12.69 10.65
C PRO A 94 -18.23 13.88 9.72
N LEU A 95 -18.81 13.61 8.54
CA LEU A 95 -19.26 14.61 7.59
C LEU A 95 -20.44 15.39 8.19
N ALA A 96 -20.33 16.72 8.18
CA ALA A 96 -21.35 17.59 8.74
C ALA A 96 -22.71 17.37 8.06
N GLY A 97 -23.74 17.06 8.86
CA GLY A 97 -25.09 16.81 8.37
C GLY A 97 -25.30 15.45 7.71
N ALA A 98 -24.31 14.55 7.72
CA ALA A 98 -24.50 13.19 7.23
C ALA A 98 -25.41 12.38 8.15
N THR A 99 -26.13 11.42 7.57
CA THR A 99 -26.86 10.41 8.33
C THR A 99 -25.86 9.42 8.93
N LEU A 100 -25.83 9.34 10.26
CA LEU A 100 -24.97 8.43 11.00
C LEU A 100 -25.67 7.07 11.20
N PRO A 101 -24.97 5.93 11.03
CA PRO A 101 -25.50 4.62 11.40
C PRO A 101 -25.59 4.46 12.92
N GLU A 102 -26.49 3.60 13.41
CA GLU A 102 -26.67 3.36 14.85
C GLU A 102 -25.37 2.92 15.56
N ALA A 103 -24.50 2.20 14.85
CA ALA A 103 -23.23 1.71 15.38
C ALA A 103 -22.22 2.80 15.77
N VAL A 104 -22.43 4.06 15.34
CA VAL A 104 -21.55 5.20 15.67
C VAL A 104 -22.29 6.32 16.40
N ILE A 105 -23.43 5.97 17.02
CA ILE A 105 -24.25 6.88 17.81
C ILE A 105 -24.31 6.35 19.24
N ASP A 106 -23.97 7.19 20.21
CA ASP A 106 -24.22 6.95 21.63
C ASP A 106 -25.03 8.12 22.21
N GLU A 107 -26.07 7.79 22.97
CA GLU A 107 -27.02 8.74 23.57
C GLU A 107 -27.55 9.83 22.60
N GLY A 108 -27.65 9.50 21.30
CA GLY A 108 -28.15 10.42 20.26
C GLY A 108 -27.11 11.42 19.72
N ALA A 109 -25.84 11.27 20.10
CA ALA A 109 -24.71 12.02 19.56
C ALA A 109 -23.73 11.10 18.83
N PHE A 110 -22.81 11.68 18.07
CA PHE A 110 -21.73 10.92 17.44
C PHE A 110 -20.81 10.34 18.52
N ASP A 111 -20.64 9.03 18.49
CA ASP A 111 -19.69 8.28 19.32
C ASP A 111 -18.40 8.06 18.54
N GLU A 112 -17.36 8.82 18.88
CA GLU A 112 -16.05 8.70 18.23
C GLU A 112 -15.38 7.35 18.54
N LEU A 113 -15.57 6.78 19.74
CA LEU A 113 -14.94 5.51 20.09
C LEU A 113 -15.60 4.34 19.36
N GLY A 114 -16.93 4.33 19.26
CA GLY A 114 -17.67 3.40 18.42
C GLY A 114 -17.31 3.54 16.94
N ALA A 115 -17.18 4.77 16.45
CA ALA A 115 -16.73 5.04 15.08
C ALA A 115 -15.31 4.53 14.80
N ILE A 116 -14.37 4.74 15.74
CA ILE A 116 -13.01 4.19 15.67
C ILE A 116 -13.06 2.67 15.53
N ALA A 117 -13.79 1.98 16.41
CA ALA A 117 -13.89 0.52 16.38
C ALA A 117 -14.48 -0.03 15.06
N VAL A 118 -15.48 0.67 14.49
CA VAL A 118 -16.06 0.32 13.18
C VAL A 118 -15.03 0.46 12.06
N ILE A 119 -14.23 1.52 12.06
CA ILE A 119 -13.23 1.76 11.02
C ILE A 119 -12.02 0.84 11.19
N GLU A 120 -11.57 0.56 12.41
CA GLU A 120 -10.50 -0.40 12.70
C GLU A 120 -10.86 -1.80 12.19
N ALA A 121 -12.07 -2.28 12.48
CA ALA A 121 -12.54 -3.58 12.01
C ALA A 121 -12.55 -3.69 10.47
N ASP A 122 -12.88 -2.60 9.77
CA ASP A 122 -12.83 -2.55 8.31
C ASP A 122 -11.37 -2.53 7.77
N LEU A 123 -10.43 -1.93 8.52
CA LEU A 123 -9.01 -1.88 8.15
C LEU A 123 -8.28 -3.20 8.46
N ASP A 124 -8.67 -3.90 9.53
CA ASP A 124 -8.12 -5.22 9.91
C ASP A 124 -8.15 -6.23 8.76
N GLU A 125 -9.15 -6.15 7.87
CA GLU A 125 -9.26 -7.06 6.72
C GLU A 125 -8.16 -6.86 5.65
N CYS A 126 -7.41 -5.74 5.72
CA CYS A 126 -6.53 -5.32 4.64
C CYS A 126 -5.23 -4.63 5.12
N ASP A 127 -4.94 -4.63 6.42
CA ASP A 127 -3.84 -3.88 7.02
C ASP A 127 -2.45 -4.32 6.53
N LEU A 128 -2.19 -5.63 6.42
CA LEU A 128 -0.96 -6.20 5.89
C LEU A 128 -0.71 -5.75 4.44
N ASP A 129 -1.74 -5.85 3.61
CA ASP A 129 -1.66 -5.52 2.20
C ASP A 129 -1.53 -3.99 2.01
N LEU A 130 -2.25 -3.19 2.81
CA LEU A 130 -2.15 -1.72 2.79
C LEU A 130 -0.75 -1.27 3.21
N TYR A 131 -0.23 -1.82 4.31
CA TYR A 131 1.12 -1.51 4.77
C TYR A 131 2.13 -1.85 3.68
N SER A 132 2.06 -3.07 3.14
CA SER A 132 3.01 -3.54 2.13
C SER A 132 2.92 -2.76 0.82
N SER A 133 1.72 -2.28 0.46
CA SER A 133 1.48 -1.52 -0.76
C SER A 133 1.92 -0.07 -0.68
N ILE A 134 1.83 0.57 0.50
CA ILE A 134 2.08 2.01 0.65
C ILE A 134 3.49 2.28 1.20
N HIS A 135 4.00 1.41 2.07
CA HIS A 135 5.28 1.64 2.75
C HIS A 135 6.46 1.45 1.79
N THR A 136 7.28 2.49 1.61
CA THR A 136 8.38 2.50 0.62
C THR A 136 9.58 1.64 1.01
N ALA A 137 9.69 1.25 2.29
CA ALA A 137 10.76 0.40 2.80
C ALA A 137 10.20 -0.62 3.81
N PRO A 138 9.36 -1.58 3.39
CA PRO A 138 8.54 -2.36 4.30
C PRO A 138 9.36 -3.20 5.30
N ASP A 139 10.64 -3.46 5.05
CA ASP A 139 11.49 -4.26 5.94
C ASP A 139 12.05 -3.50 7.17
N ASP A 140 11.84 -2.18 7.27
CA ASP A 140 12.39 -1.37 8.37
C ASP A 140 11.51 -1.31 9.63
N TYR A 141 10.31 -1.91 9.57
CA TYR A 141 9.31 -1.93 10.64
C TYR A 141 8.84 -0.53 11.09
N ALA A 142 9.01 0.51 10.26
CA ALA A 142 8.54 1.84 10.60
C ALA A 142 7.02 1.93 10.57
N ASP A 143 6.46 2.80 11.41
CA ASP A 143 5.02 3.06 11.42
C ASP A 143 4.59 3.79 10.14
N LEU A 144 3.53 3.30 9.49
CA LEU A 144 2.86 4.00 8.40
C LEU A 144 1.68 4.79 8.94
N VAL A 145 1.72 6.12 8.80
CA VAL A 145 0.58 6.97 9.18
C VAL A 145 -0.30 7.25 7.97
N LEU A 146 -1.58 6.90 8.08
CA LEU A 146 -2.63 7.23 7.13
C LEU A 146 -3.41 8.44 7.64
N ASP A 147 -3.34 9.55 6.89
CA ASP A 147 -4.16 10.74 7.12
C ASP A 147 -5.04 10.94 5.88
N LEU A 148 -6.30 10.47 5.98
CA LEU A 148 -7.19 10.35 4.84
C LEU A 148 -8.37 11.29 4.99
N SER A 149 -8.63 12.07 3.95
CA SER A 149 -9.77 12.98 3.88
C SER A 149 -10.64 12.67 2.67
N ARG A 150 -11.97 12.67 2.88
CA ARG A 150 -12.98 12.56 1.82
C ARG A 150 -12.78 13.64 0.76
N THR A 151 -12.39 14.85 1.16
CA THR A 151 -12.19 15.98 0.25
C THR A 151 -11.15 15.67 -0.84
N ALA A 152 -10.13 14.85 -0.54
CA ALA A 152 -9.12 14.50 -1.54
C ALA A 152 -9.71 13.69 -2.70
N ILE A 153 -10.69 12.82 -2.41
CA ILE A 153 -11.31 11.93 -3.40
C ILE A 153 -12.71 12.37 -3.83
N GLU A 154 -13.26 13.44 -3.26
CA GLU A 154 -14.60 13.97 -3.55
C GLU A 154 -14.87 14.11 -5.06
N PRO A 155 -13.94 14.60 -5.91
CA PRO A 155 -14.16 14.65 -7.35
C PRO A 155 -14.41 13.28 -8.00
N LEU A 156 -13.86 12.22 -7.41
CA LEU A 156 -13.97 10.84 -7.90
C LEU A 156 -15.28 10.17 -7.45
N MET A 157 -15.85 10.60 -6.32
CA MET A 157 -17.01 9.95 -5.70
C MET A 157 -18.32 10.10 -6.49
N ASN A 158 -18.38 11.06 -7.41
CA ASN A 158 -19.56 11.29 -8.25
C ASN A 158 -19.63 10.37 -9.48
N GLY A 159 -18.59 9.56 -9.73
CA GLY A 159 -18.54 8.60 -10.84
C GLY A 159 -19.27 7.29 -10.55
N ALA A 160 -19.53 6.51 -11.60
CA ALA A 160 -20.10 5.16 -11.47
C ALA A 160 -19.11 4.14 -10.85
N ALA A 161 -17.81 4.44 -10.93
CA ALA A 161 -16.72 3.68 -10.33
C ALA A 161 -15.59 4.63 -9.95
N ILE A 162 -14.84 4.29 -8.90
CA ILE A 162 -13.67 5.05 -8.45
C ILE A 162 -12.41 4.32 -8.93
N SER A 163 -11.52 5.03 -9.64
CA SER A 163 -10.22 4.50 -10.02
C SER A 163 -9.29 4.46 -8.81
N GLY A 164 -8.79 3.27 -8.46
CA GLY A 164 -7.84 3.10 -7.37
C GLY A 164 -6.54 3.90 -7.56
N ALA A 165 -6.05 4.00 -8.80
CA ALA A 165 -4.88 4.81 -9.13
C ALA A 165 -5.09 6.32 -8.88
N GLU A 166 -6.30 6.82 -9.13
CA GLU A 166 -6.63 8.22 -8.90
C GLU A 166 -6.85 8.51 -7.42
N ALA A 167 -7.53 7.61 -6.71
CA ALA A 167 -7.70 7.70 -5.27
C ALA A 167 -6.35 7.65 -4.53
N TYR A 168 -5.46 6.71 -4.90
CA TYR A 168 -4.12 6.63 -4.34
C TYR A 168 -3.36 7.94 -4.49
N ARG A 169 -3.29 8.49 -5.71
CA ARG A 169 -2.60 9.76 -5.97
C ARG A 169 -3.21 10.97 -5.26
N ALA A 170 -4.50 10.91 -4.94
CA ALA A 170 -5.17 11.98 -4.21
C ALA A 170 -4.72 12.06 -2.74
N TRP A 171 -4.45 10.92 -2.09
CA TRP A 171 -3.96 10.88 -0.71
C TRP A 171 -2.44 10.84 -0.59
N PHE A 172 -1.76 10.22 -1.55
CA PHE A 172 -0.31 10.04 -1.57
C PHE A 172 0.27 10.70 -2.83
N PRO A 173 0.23 12.04 -2.92
CA PRO A 173 0.85 12.73 -4.05
C PRO A 173 2.36 12.46 -4.02
N GLU A 174 2.92 12.08 -5.17
CA GLU A 174 4.37 11.96 -5.31
C GLU A 174 5.02 13.26 -4.85
N GLN A 175 5.94 13.18 -3.90
CA GLN A 175 6.79 14.33 -3.61
C GLN A 175 7.57 14.65 -4.89
N PRO A 176 7.61 15.92 -5.35
CA PRO A 176 8.44 16.28 -6.48
C PRO A 176 9.87 15.84 -6.16
N ALA A 177 10.48 15.09 -7.08
CA ALA A 177 11.86 14.65 -6.95
C ALA A 177 12.72 15.86 -6.57
N SER A 178 13.31 15.82 -5.37
CA SER A 178 14.22 16.86 -4.91
C SER A 178 15.27 17.07 -5.99
N PRO A 179 15.54 18.31 -6.44
CA PRO A 179 16.47 18.54 -7.53
C PRO A 179 17.81 17.91 -7.16
N ALA A 180 18.26 16.96 -7.98
CA ALA A 180 19.59 16.38 -7.85
C ALA A 180 20.58 17.54 -7.76
N VAL A 181 21.26 17.66 -6.62
CA VAL A 181 22.33 18.63 -6.45
C VAL A 181 23.40 18.27 -7.47
N ALA A 182 23.56 19.13 -8.47
CA ALA A 182 24.53 19.01 -9.55
C ALA A 182 25.97 19.20 -9.04
#